data_AF-A0A370GEF3-F1
#
_entry.id   AF-A0A370GEF3-F1
#
_cell.length_a   1.000
_cell.length_b   1.000
_cell.length_c   1.000
_cell.angle_alpha   90.00
_cell.angle_beta   90.00
_cell.angle_gamma   90.00
#
_symmetry.space_group_name_H-M   'P 1'
#
loop_
_entity.id
_entity.type
_entity.pdbx_description
1 polymer ?
#
loop_
_entity_poly.entity_id
_entity_poly.type
_entity_poly.pdbx_seq_one_letter_code
_entity_poly.pdbx_strand_id
1 'polypeptide(L)'
;MTNPVRMNGMAPMQADPAKPALGPPGPAATSSHSSRRARTIGIGLFILAGLSPLLGPSHPAWAQTSSTPPDEITVEGQGEREIQRIAVPYYRPDLATPSGVGDLVSRIDRAALTVCGDSTALSGEMRRAIERSDCRRDARMRAVRDVNDVNVQRAVTRYPLP
;
A
#
# COMPACT_ATOMS: atom_id res chain seq x y z
N MET A 1 -5.97 -11.63 -52.37
CA MET A 1 -4.68 -12.20 -51.90
C MET A 1 -4.86 -12.54 -50.43
N THR A 2 -5.14 -13.81 -50.16
CA THR A 2 -5.62 -14.35 -48.87
C THR A 2 -4.44 -14.96 -48.11
N ASN A 3 -4.22 -14.49 -46.88
CA ASN A 3 -3.18 -15.01 -45.98
C ASN A 3 -3.74 -16.16 -45.12
N PRO A 4 -3.10 -17.34 -45.06
CA PRO A 4 -3.56 -18.42 -44.19
C PRO A 4 -3.19 -18.16 -42.73
N VAL A 5 -4.21 -18.28 -41.87
CA VAL A 5 -4.16 -18.26 -40.42
C VAL A 5 -3.37 -19.48 -39.91
N ARG A 6 -2.25 -19.24 -39.22
CA ARG A 6 -1.45 -20.28 -38.57
C ARG A 6 -1.97 -20.51 -37.16
N MET A 7 -2.78 -21.55 -36.98
CA MET A 7 -3.19 -22.05 -35.67
C MET A 7 -2.02 -22.82 -35.05
N ASN A 8 -1.34 -22.21 -34.06
CA ASN A 8 -0.39 -22.93 -33.23
C ASN A 8 -1.16 -23.72 -32.17
N GLY A 9 -0.89 -25.02 -32.18
CA GLY A 9 -1.62 -26.04 -31.45
C GLY A 9 -1.55 -25.92 -29.93
N MET A 10 -2.66 -26.30 -29.31
CA MET A 10 -2.73 -26.76 -27.93
C MET A 10 -1.96 -28.08 -27.80
N ALA A 11 -1.08 -28.15 -26.81
CA ALA A 11 -0.54 -29.40 -26.27
C ALA A 11 -0.89 -29.47 -24.77
N PRO A 12 -1.05 -30.69 -24.22
CA PRO A 12 -2.01 -30.97 -23.15
C PRO A 12 -1.50 -30.75 -21.72
N MET A 13 -2.49 -30.54 -20.84
CA MET A 13 -2.46 -30.75 -19.38
C MET A 13 -1.64 -31.99 -18.98
N GLN A 14 -0.73 -31.81 -18.02
CA GLN A 14 -0.24 -32.91 -17.17
C GLN A 14 -0.23 -32.49 -15.69
N ALA A 15 -1.08 -33.21 -14.95
CA ALA A 15 -0.99 -33.69 -13.56
C ALA A 15 -0.43 -32.78 -12.44
N ASP A 16 -1.34 -32.34 -11.57
CA ASP A 16 -1.17 -32.27 -10.10
C ASP A 16 -1.24 -33.69 -9.48
N PRO A 17 -0.99 -33.92 -8.17
CA PRO A 17 -0.16 -33.21 -7.19
C PRO A 17 0.77 -34.17 -6.40
N ALA A 18 1.93 -33.70 -5.94
CA ALA A 18 2.73 -34.40 -4.93
C ALA A 18 2.49 -33.80 -3.54
N LYS A 19 1.80 -34.56 -2.69
CA LYS A 19 1.56 -34.30 -1.26
C LYS A 19 2.60 -35.04 -0.42
N PRO A 20 3.43 -34.31 0.35
CA PRO A 20 3.93 -34.80 1.65
C PRO A 20 3.88 -33.67 2.69
N ALA A 21 3.82 -33.86 4.00
CA ALA A 21 3.59 -35.00 4.87
C ALA A 21 3.11 -34.36 6.19
N LEU A 22 2.17 -35.00 6.88
CA LEU A 22 1.73 -34.60 8.22
C LEU A 22 2.94 -34.71 9.18
N GLY A 23 3.42 -33.57 9.68
CA GLY A 23 4.30 -33.51 10.85
C GLY A 23 3.49 -33.61 12.16
N PRO A 24 4.09 -34.12 13.24
CA PRO A 24 3.40 -34.42 14.49
C PRO A 24 2.93 -33.16 15.26
N PRO A 25 1.83 -33.27 16.05
CA PRO A 25 1.36 -32.20 16.92
C PRO A 25 2.31 -32.00 18.11
N GLY A 26 3.00 -30.87 18.14
CA GLY A 26 3.77 -30.40 19.30
C GLY A 26 2.87 -29.78 20.38
N PRO A 27 3.23 -29.91 21.67
CA PRO A 27 2.33 -29.69 22.80
C PRO A 27 1.95 -28.23 23.06
N ALA A 28 0.73 -28.09 23.58
CA ALA A 28 0.12 -26.88 24.08
C ALA A 28 0.98 -26.13 25.11
N ALA A 29 1.33 -24.89 24.79
CA ALA A 29 1.72 -23.90 25.79
C ALA A 29 0.46 -23.18 26.28
N THR A 30 -0.01 -23.63 27.45
CA THR A 30 -0.92 -22.88 28.33
C THR A 30 -0.11 -21.89 29.16
N SER A 31 -0.80 -20.92 29.76
CA SER A 31 -0.33 -19.76 30.53
C SER A 31 -0.01 -18.52 29.67
N SER A 32 -0.42 -17.31 30.02
CA SER A 32 -0.71 -16.78 31.35
C SER A 32 -1.82 -15.74 31.29
N HIS A 33 -2.77 -15.93 32.18
CA HIS A 33 -3.91 -15.08 32.50
C HIS A 33 -3.40 -13.89 33.33
N SER A 34 -3.11 -12.74 32.70
CA SER A 34 -2.87 -11.49 33.43
C SER A 34 -4.13 -10.63 33.40
N SER A 35 -4.95 -10.81 34.42
CA SER A 35 -5.98 -9.86 34.85
C SER A 35 -5.36 -8.49 35.14
N ARG A 36 -5.73 -7.45 34.39
CA ARG A 36 -5.69 -6.07 34.90
C ARG A 36 -7.02 -5.37 34.65
N ARG A 37 -7.85 -5.52 35.66
CA ARG A 37 -8.79 -4.55 36.26
C ARG A 37 -9.05 -3.28 35.46
N ALA A 38 -10.32 -3.16 35.11
CA ALA A 38 -11.10 -1.95 34.86
C ALA A 38 -10.55 -0.66 35.49
N ARG A 39 -10.52 0.40 34.68
CA ARG A 39 -10.93 1.75 35.10
C ARG A 39 -11.76 2.39 34.00
N THR A 40 -13.07 2.30 34.21
CA THR A 40 -14.10 3.19 33.68
C THR A 40 -13.69 4.62 33.99
N ILE A 41 -13.51 5.47 32.98
CA ILE A 41 -13.35 6.92 33.19
C ILE A 41 -14.27 7.65 32.20
N GLY A 42 -15.40 8.09 32.76
CA GLY A 42 -16.10 9.34 32.53
C GLY A 42 -16.19 9.91 31.12
N ILE A 43 -17.39 9.84 30.55
CA ILE A 43 -17.89 10.77 29.54
C ILE A 43 -17.94 12.16 30.19
N GLY A 44 -17.00 13.03 29.85
CA GLY A 44 -16.95 14.43 30.26
C GLY A 44 -17.29 15.35 29.08
N LEU A 45 -18.54 15.76 29.00
CA LEU A 45 -19.07 16.71 28.03
C LEU A 45 -18.72 18.12 28.51
N PHE A 46 -17.64 18.71 27.98
CA PHE A 46 -17.32 20.12 28.20
C PHE A 46 -17.59 20.92 26.93
N ILE A 47 -18.80 21.47 26.87
CA ILE A 47 -19.14 22.62 26.03
C ILE A 47 -18.59 23.86 26.76
N LEU A 48 -17.60 24.52 26.18
CA LEU A 48 -17.28 25.90 26.54
C LEU A 48 -16.91 26.67 25.27
N ALA A 49 -17.83 27.58 24.93
CA ALA A 49 -17.72 28.53 23.85
C ALA A 49 -16.70 29.62 24.16
N GLY A 50 -15.99 30.07 23.12
CA GLY A 50 -15.51 31.44 22.98
C GLY A 50 -14.20 31.78 23.68
N LEU A 51 -13.14 32.01 22.88
CA LEU A 51 -12.71 33.35 22.48
C LEU A 51 -11.34 33.24 21.77
N SER A 52 -11.29 33.62 20.50
CA SER A 52 -10.05 33.87 19.79
C SER A 52 -9.29 35.04 20.42
N PRO A 53 -7.95 35.00 20.37
CA PRO A 53 -7.30 36.06 19.63
C PRO A 53 -6.37 35.52 18.54
N LEU A 54 -6.44 36.19 17.40
CA LEU A 54 -5.40 36.20 16.37
C LEU A 54 -4.04 36.50 17.01
N LEU A 55 -3.01 35.72 16.67
CA LEU A 55 -1.56 36.03 16.62
C LEU A 55 -0.84 34.69 16.33
N GLY A 56 -0.65 34.27 15.08
CA GLY A 56 0.58 34.53 14.33
C GLY A 56 1.21 33.18 13.93
N PRO A 57 1.65 32.96 12.67
CA PRO A 57 2.05 31.64 12.22
C PRO A 57 3.57 31.43 12.34
N SER A 58 4.02 30.83 13.44
CA SER A 58 5.34 30.20 13.49
C SER A 58 5.26 28.80 12.89
N HIS A 59 5.28 28.74 11.56
CA HIS A 59 5.45 27.50 10.81
C HIS A 59 6.83 26.90 11.12
N PRO A 60 6.93 25.66 11.63
CA PRO A 60 8.06 24.84 11.23
C PRO A 60 7.89 24.55 9.74
N ALA A 61 8.66 25.26 8.90
CA ALA A 61 9.29 24.60 7.76
C ALA A 61 9.83 23.26 8.29
N TRP A 62 9.65 22.09 7.69
CA TRP A 62 9.87 21.71 6.30
C TRP A 62 9.21 20.34 6.07
N ALA A 63 7.88 20.30 6.03
CA ALA A 63 7.16 19.20 5.39
C ALA A 63 7.09 19.52 3.89
N GLN A 64 8.10 19.10 3.13
CA GLN A 64 8.01 19.14 1.66
C GLN A 64 7.10 18.00 1.21
N THR A 65 5.79 18.21 1.34
CA THR A 65 4.80 17.58 0.48
C THR A 65 5.05 18.13 -0.92
N SER A 66 5.83 17.42 -1.72
CA SER A 66 5.79 17.60 -3.18
C SER A 66 4.45 17.07 -3.66
N SER A 67 3.42 17.88 -3.50
CA SER A 67 2.16 17.77 -4.23
C SER A 67 2.39 18.43 -5.58
N THR A 68 3.06 17.73 -6.48
CA THR A 68 2.68 17.87 -7.88
C THR A 68 1.24 17.37 -7.92
N PRO A 69 0.24 18.19 -8.28
CA PRO A 69 -1.08 17.65 -8.55
C PRO A 69 -0.89 16.57 -9.63
N PRO A 70 -1.37 15.33 -9.41
CA PRO A 70 -1.26 14.31 -10.44
C PRO A 70 -2.01 14.87 -11.65
N ASP A 71 -1.34 14.95 -12.80
CA ASP A 71 -1.99 15.26 -14.06
C ASP A 71 -3.26 14.40 -14.15
N GLU A 72 -4.39 15.09 -14.07
CA GLU A 72 -5.71 14.51 -14.17
C GLU A 72 -5.90 14.14 -15.64
N ILE A 73 -5.49 12.92 -15.99
CA ILE A 73 -5.87 12.32 -17.26
C ILE A 73 -7.36 11.97 -17.12
N THR A 74 -8.22 12.95 -17.44
CA THR A 74 -9.66 12.80 -17.52
C THR A 74 -9.99 11.85 -18.67
N VAL A 75 -10.19 10.58 -18.35
CA VAL A 75 -10.77 9.60 -19.29
C VAL A 75 -12.28 9.67 -19.13
N GLU A 76 -12.96 10.35 -20.05
CA GLU A 76 -14.42 10.26 -20.17
C GLU A 76 -14.81 8.80 -20.49
N GLY A 77 -15.48 8.15 -19.53
CA GLY A 77 -15.97 6.79 -19.67
C GLY A 77 -17.11 6.53 -18.70
N GLN A 78 -18.32 6.40 -19.24
CA GLN A 78 -19.57 6.11 -18.55
C GLN A 78 -19.44 4.92 -17.57
N GLY A 79 -19.68 5.19 -16.27
CA GLY A 79 -19.60 4.23 -15.17
C GLY A 79 -18.31 4.41 -14.36
N GLU A 80 -18.24 5.51 -13.59
CA GLU A 80 -17.06 5.90 -12.81
C GLU A 80 -16.61 4.78 -11.88
N ARG A 81 -15.60 4.02 -12.31
CA ARG A 81 -14.77 3.23 -11.41
C ARG A 81 -14.01 4.23 -10.56
N GLU A 82 -14.49 4.48 -9.34
CA GLU A 82 -13.79 5.29 -8.36
C GLU A 82 -12.35 4.77 -8.21
N ILE A 83 -11.38 5.57 -8.64
CA ILE A 83 -9.97 5.21 -8.54
C ILE A 83 -9.58 5.38 -7.08
N GLN A 84 -9.51 4.27 -6.34
CA GLN A 84 -8.99 4.29 -4.97
C GLN A 84 -7.49 4.62 -4.98
N ARG A 85 -7.13 5.67 -4.24
CA ARG A 85 -5.75 6.12 -4.06
C ARG A 85 -5.41 6.13 -2.59
N ILE A 86 -4.26 5.57 -2.23
CA ILE A 86 -3.73 5.59 -0.86
C ILE A 86 -2.39 6.31 -0.90
N ALA A 87 -2.28 7.40 -0.14
CA ALA A 87 -1.03 8.12 0.01
C ALA A 87 -0.09 7.35 0.96
N VAL A 88 1.12 7.05 0.49
CA VAL A 88 2.17 6.42 1.30
C VAL A 88 3.28 7.45 1.55
N PRO A 89 3.33 8.07 2.75
CA PRO A 89 4.37 9.02 3.07
C PRO A 89 5.72 8.31 3.19
N TYR A 90 6.78 8.97 2.71
CA TYR A 90 8.15 8.52 2.88
C TYR A 90 9.11 9.71 2.97
N TYR A 91 10.24 9.49 3.66
CA TYR A 91 11.28 10.50 3.78
C TYR A 91 12.49 10.12 2.92
N ARG A 92 13.24 11.12 2.45
CA ARG A 92 14.47 10.90 1.67
C ARG A 92 15.52 10.04 2.38
N PRO A 93 15.76 10.20 3.69
CA PRO A 93 16.67 9.32 4.42
C PRO A 93 16.26 7.85 4.39
N ASP A 94 14.96 7.55 4.24
CA ASP A 94 14.46 6.17 4.10
C ASP A 94 15.07 5.51 2.84
N LEU A 95 15.34 6.28 1.79
CA LEU A 95 15.93 5.76 0.55
C LEU A 95 17.45 5.63 0.60
N ALA A 96 18.09 6.21 1.63
CA ALA A 96 19.54 6.21 1.74
C ALA A 96 20.10 4.92 2.36
N THR A 97 19.25 4.12 3.03
CA THR A 97 19.67 2.90 3.72
C THR A 97 18.86 1.69 3.26
N PRO A 98 19.46 0.47 3.25
CA PRO A 98 18.72 -0.74 2.89
C PRO A 98 17.51 -1.01 3.81
N SER A 99 17.63 -0.68 5.10
CA SER A 99 16.54 -0.83 6.06
C SER A 99 15.38 0.12 5.76
N GLY A 100 15.66 1.39 5.49
CA GLY A 100 14.62 2.37 5.15
C GLY A 100 13.90 2.02 3.84
N VAL A 101 14.63 1.50 2.85
CA VAL A 101 14.05 1.00 1.60
C VAL A 101 13.15 -0.21 1.88
N GLY A 102 13.59 -1.14 2.72
CA GLY A 102 12.79 -2.29 3.15
C GLY A 102 11.50 -1.87 3.86
N ASP A 103 11.56 -0.87 4.74
CA ASP A 103 10.40 -0.33 5.45
C ASP A 103 9.43 0.36 4.48
N LEU A 104 9.94 1.15 3.53
CA LEU A 104 9.12 1.79 2.51
C LEU A 104 8.41 0.77 1.62
N VAL A 105 9.12 -0.24 1.12
CA VAL A 105 8.54 -1.31 0.32
C VAL A 105 7.45 -2.04 1.11
N SER A 106 7.66 -2.28 2.41
CA SER A 106 6.66 -2.88 3.29
C SER A 106 5.41 -2.00 3.45
N ARG A 107 5.56 -0.67 3.53
CA ARG A 107 4.43 0.26 3.56
C ARG A 107 3.65 0.27 2.24
N ILE A 108 4.37 0.27 1.12
CA ILE A 108 3.77 0.19 -0.23
C ILE A 108 2.98 -1.12 -0.39
N ASP A 109 3.54 -2.25 0.05
CA ASP A 109 2.86 -3.55 -0.07
C ASP A 109 1.54 -3.58 0.72
N ARG A 110 1.53 -3.03 1.94
CA ARG A 110 0.28 -2.89 2.73
C ARG A 110 -0.74 -1.97 2.07
N ALA A 111 -0.29 -0.86 1.48
CA ALA A 111 -1.18 0.03 0.73
C ALA A 111 -1.74 -0.66 -0.52
N ALA A 112 -0.91 -1.41 -1.25
CA ALA A 112 -1.34 -2.18 -2.42
C ALA A 112 -2.39 -3.23 -2.05
N LEU A 113 -2.21 -3.96 -0.94
CA LEU A 113 -3.22 -4.89 -0.44
C LEU A 113 -4.55 -4.17 -0.17
N THR A 114 -4.50 -3.02 0.50
CA THR A 114 -5.71 -2.24 0.84
C THR A 114 -6.46 -1.78 -0.41
N VAL A 115 -5.77 -1.26 -1.43
CA VAL A 115 -6.38 -0.86 -2.72
C VAL A 115 -6.96 -2.05 -3.47
N CYS A 116 -6.35 -3.23 -3.34
CA CYS A 116 -6.85 -4.46 -3.95
C CYS A 116 -7.97 -5.15 -3.15
N GLY A 117 -8.54 -4.46 -2.16
CA GLY A 117 -9.69 -4.92 -1.40
C GLY A 117 -9.35 -5.74 -0.17
N ASP A 118 -8.10 -5.76 0.29
CA ASP A 118 -7.75 -6.35 1.59
C ASP A 118 -8.40 -5.53 2.71
N SER A 119 -9.56 -5.98 3.16
CA SER A 119 -10.23 -5.46 4.34
C SER A 119 -9.94 -6.38 5.52
N THR A 120 -9.85 -5.81 6.73
CA THR A 120 -9.61 -6.56 7.97
C THR A 120 -10.67 -7.64 8.27
N ALA A 121 -11.78 -7.64 7.53
CA ALA A 121 -12.87 -8.60 7.62
C ALA A 121 -12.74 -9.81 6.68
N LEU A 122 -11.72 -9.87 5.82
CA LEU A 122 -11.56 -10.97 4.88
C LEU A 122 -11.10 -12.27 5.55
N SER A 123 -11.56 -13.40 5.00
CA SER A 123 -11.02 -14.71 5.37
C SER A 123 -9.56 -14.84 4.94
N GLY A 124 -8.77 -15.67 5.65
CA GLY A 124 -7.36 -15.89 5.33
C GLY A 124 -7.11 -16.41 3.91
N GLU A 125 -8.08 -17.11 3.31
CA GLU A 125 -7.99 -17.59 1.94
C GLU A 125 -8.14 -16.46 0.92
N MET A 126 -9.07 -15.53 1.15
CA MET A 126 -9.27 -14.39 0.27
C MET A 126 -8.06 -13.45 0.30
N ARG A 127 -7.47 -13.25 1.49
CA ARG A 127 -6.22 -12.51 1.65
C ARG A 127 -5.08 -13.14 0.84
N ARG A 128 -4.89 -14.47 0.90
CA ARG A 128 -3.88 -15.18 0.09
C ARG A 128 -4.15 -15.10 -1.42
N ALA A 129 -5.40 -14.96 -1.83
CA ALA A 129 -5.76 -14.73 -3.23
C ALA A 129 -5.35 -13.32 -3.67
N ILE A 130 -5.64 -12.29 -2.86
CA ILE A 130 -5.21 -10.91 -3.12
C ILE A 130 -3.67 -10.81 -3.13
N GLU A 131 -3.00 -11.48 -2.20
CA GLU A 131 -1.54 -11.53 -2.14
C GLU A 131 -0.90 -12.10 -3.42
N ARG A 132 -1.60 -12.98 -4.14
CA ARG A 132 -1.13 -13.56 -5.42
C ARG A 132 -1.71 -12.88 -6.65
N SER A 133 -2.59 -11.89 -6.47
CA SER A 133 -3.28 -11.22 -7.56
C SER A 133 -2.36 -10.28 -8.34
N ASP A 134 -2.65 -10.13 -9.63
CA ASP A 134 -1.98 -9.12 -10.48
C ASP A 134 -2.26 -7.70 -9.99
N CYS A 135 -3.42 -7.46 -9.36
CA CYS A 135 -3.74 -6.16 -8.76
C CYS A 135 -2.64 -5.72 -7.78
N ARG A 136 -2.26 -6.57 -6.82
CA ARG A 136 -1.22 -6.24 -5.82
C ARG A 136 0.11 -5.97 -6.51
N ARG A 137 0.48 -6.83 -7.46
CA ARG A 137 1.74 -6.71 -8.20
C ARG A 137 1.82 -5.39 -8.96
N ASP A 138 0.76 -5.05 -9.69
CA ASP A 138 0.68 -3.82 -10.48
C ASP A 138 0.64 -2.58 -9.60
N ALA A 139 -0.16 -2.59 -8.53
CA ALA A 139 -0.23 -1.49 -7.58
C ALA A 139 1.14 -1.22 -6.94
N ARG A 140 1.85 -2.28 -6.55
CA ARG A 140 3.21 -2.17 -6.01
C ARG A 140 4.19 -1.63 -7.05
N MET A 141 4.18 -2.15 -8.28
CA MET A 141 5.09 -1.70 -9.34
C MET A 141 4.86 -0.23 -9.71
N ARG A 142 3.60 0.21 -9.78
CA ARG A 142 3.26 1.62 -10.01
C ARG A 142 3.76 2.51 -8.88
N ALA A 143 3.50 2.14 -7.62
CA ALA A 143 3.98 2.92 -6.48
C ALA A 143 5.52 3.03 -6.41
N VAL A 144 6.24 1.94 -6.71
CA VAL A 144 7.72 1.97 -6.78
C VAL A 144 8.20 2.86 -7.92
N ARG A 145 7.53 2.82 -9.08
CA ARG A 145 7.82 3.72 -10.20
C ARG A 145 7.60 5.17 -9.80
N ASP A 146 6.48 5.51 -9.17
CA ASP A 146 6.18 6.88 -8.74
C ASP A 146 7.24 7.42 -7.77
N VAL A 147 7.69 6.60 -6.82
CA VAL A 147 8.81 6.95 -5.93
C VAL A 147 10.07 7.20 -6.73
N ASN A 148 10.41 6.34 -7.69
CA ASN A 148 11.59 6.53 -8.53
C ASN A 148 11.50 7.80 -9.38
N ASP A 149 10.36 8.06 -10.03
CA ASP A 149 10.14 9.21 -10.90
C ASP A 149 10.30 10.52 -10.12
N VAL A 150 9.77 10.61 -8.89
CA VAL A 150 9.98 11.77 -7.99
C VAL A 150 11.47 11.96 -7.65
N ASN A 151 12.22 10.87 -7.46
CA ASN A 151 13.65 10.97 -7.14
C ASN A 151 14.49 11.38 -8.35
N VAL A 152 14.21 10.81 -9.53
CA VAL A 152 14.86 11.16 -10.79
C VAL A 152 14.59 12.62 -11.14
N GLN A 153 13.31 13.06 -11.09
CA GLN A 153 12.94 14.44 -11.40
C GLN A 153 13.68 15.43 -10.49
N ARG A 154 13.76 15.14 -9.18
CA ARG A 154 14.53 15.98 -8.24
C ARG A 154 16.03 15.96 -8.52
N ALA A 155 16.59 14.85 -8.96
CA ALA A 155 18.00 14.76 -9.33
C ALA A 155 18.30 15.65 -10.56
N VAL A 156 17.44 15.60 -11.58
CA VAL A 156 17.51 16.44 -12.77
C VAL A 156 17.37 17.92 -12.41
N THR A 157 16.42 18.29 -11.55
CA THR A 157 16.27 19.68 -11.09
C THR A 157 17.48 20.18 -10.29
N ARG A 158 18.17 19.30 -9.56
CA ARG A 158 19.36 19.68 -8.76
C ARG A 158 20.62 19.77 -9.62
N TYR A 159 20.73 18.96 -10.67
CA TYR A 159 21.90 18.88 -11.55
C TYR A 159 21.42 19.00 -13.00
N PRO A 160 21.11 20.21 -13.49
CA PRO A 160 20.72 20.40 -14.87
C PRO A 160 21.88 19.96 -15.77
N LEU A 161 21.61 18.99 -16.65
CA LEU A 161 22.56 18.57 -17.67
C LEU A 161 22.72 19.71 -18.69
N PRO A 162 23.95 20.00 -19.15
CA PRO A 162 24.24 21.07 -20.11
C PRO A 162 23.65 20.81 -21.50
#